data_AF-A0A3A0BRE0-F1
#
_entry.id   AF-A0A3A0BRE0-F1
#
_cell.length_a   1.000
_cell.length_b   1.000
_cell.length_c   1.000
_cell.angle_alpha   90.00
_cell.angle_beta   90.00
_cell.angle_gamma   90.00
#
_symmetry.space_group_name_H-M   'P 1'
#
loop_
_entity.id
_entity.type
_entity.pdbx_description
1 polymer ?
#
loop_
_entity_poly.entity_id
_entity_poly.type
_entity_poly.pdbx_seq_one_letter_code
_entity_poly.pdbx_strand_id
1 'polypeptide(L)'
;IEFTNRSGHPHEFNSPTYLPVSIRALSGLAELSQDPTTRSRARAMLARLGLSAVLHLHHASGRWAGPYGRAYQPTITTGTPPERTLLDEWIAGGMLPGWLAALWAALPAAYTVVETASRPLEMALTTTLTPAYALGVASKGLSPQSNVLMAHMTRPGQAHPGVFYTRCIVDDKWLGDSYHRTDRTRSRNLLDEGEFWGVQAGSRALGIYTPARLGETQSIKVAWIWVRRATVDELWVGSTRVEALPYEVAPDATVVAAVGDAYVAVRPLAFTRLGSQTPLRLVERQGDLVLERYSYQGPAKTFWELNWPGPFFQGRPFSAFYVELAARSAYPDGAAFAQVVDQGEWAEALDPGYTYAGQGERRYRVSYRRGEDELGIEIDLMQWRLLRRWREAGELGWPPLAAPFARQARRGPLHIGGATLEADHGPIWLAALPDADLYVAGYLGLETAQVTLTTPHGTTHLTGMEAGVIVVQDGAVSVEAPYAGEE
;
A
#
# COMPACT_ATOMS: atom_id res chain seq x y z
N ILE A 1 -1.80 8.83 19.94
CA ILE A 1 -3.22 9.07 19.58
C ILE A 1 -3.35 10.24 18.63
N GLU A 2 -2.93 11.46 19.01
CA GLU A 2 -3.07 12.65 18.15
C GLU A 2 -2.49 12.47 16.73
N PHE A 3 -1.31 11.86 16.59
CA PHE A 3 -0.73 11.53 15.29
C PHE A 3 -1.69 10.70 14.42
N THR A 4 -2.16 9.57 14.95
CA THR A 4 -3.11 8.67 14.28
C THR A 4 -4.46 9.34 14.02
N ASN A 5 -4.90 10.25 14.89
CA ASN A 5 -6.13 11.00 14.69
C ASN A 5 -6.05 11.93 13.46
N ARG A 6 -4.85 12.47 13.17
CA ARG A 6 -4.63 13.35 12.01
C ARG A 6 -4.39 12.56 10.72
N SER A 7 -3.73 11.41 10.81
CA SER A 7 -3.29 10.62 9.65
C SER A 7 -4.23 9.44 9.38
N GLY A 8 -4.62 8.64 10.37
CA GLY A 8 -5.45 7.45 10.23
C GLY A 8 -4.74 6.16 10.61
N HIS A 9 -3.44 6.09 10.37
CA HIS A 9 -2.61 4.90 10.61
C HIS A 9 -1.28 5.29 11.31
N PRO A 10 -0.63 4.41 12.10
CA PRO A 10 0.74 4.63 12.56
C PRO A 10 1.73 4.72 11.40
N HIS A 11 2.87 5.37 11.67
CA HIS A 11 3.86 5.75 10.66
C HIS A 11 4.42 4.55 9.87
N GLU A 12 4.71 3.43 10.54
CA GLU A 12 5.15 2.18 9.92
C GLU A 12 3.94 1.38 9.43
N PHE A 13 3.31 1.90 8.38
CA PHE A 13 2.06 1.39 7.85
C PHE A 13 2.15 -0.07 7.41
N ASN A 14 1.12 -0.85 7.77
CA ASN A 14 0.90 -2.24 7.36
C ASN A 14 2.13 -3.16 7.48
N SER A 15 3.09 -2.81 8.34
CA SER A 15 4.35 -3.53 8.49
C SER A 15 4.10 -4.82 9.25
N PRO A 16 4.35 -6.01 8.67
CA PRO A 16 4.12 -7.25 9.40
C PRO A 16 5.07 -7.45 10.58
N THR A 17 6.16 -6.67 10.64
CA THR A 17 7.10 -6.69 11.76
C THR A 17 6.75 -5.68 12.84
N TYR A 18 6.27 -4.48 12.48
CA TYR A 18 6.10 -3.37 13.43
C TYR A 18 4.66 -3.10 13.86
N LEU A 19 3.66 -3.58 13.12
CA LEU A 19 2.30 -3.62 13.62
C LEU A 19 2.20 -4.46 14.92
N PRO A 20 2.78 -5.68 15.00
CA PRO A 20 2.84 -6.42 16.26
C PRO A 20 3.44 -5.65 17.44
N VAL A 21 4.47 -4.83 17.21
CA VAL A 21 5.10 -4.01 18.24
C VAL A 21 4.11 -2.98 18.78
N SER A 22 3.39 -2.31 17.88
CA SER A 22 2.39 -1.30 18.24
C SER A 22 1.22 -1.91 19.01
N ILE A 23 0.71 -3.05 18.55
CA ILE A 23 -0.41 -3.76 19.20
C ILE A 23 -0.02 -4.22 20.61
N ARG A 24 1.14 -4.88 20.77
CA ARG A 24 1.61 -5.33 22.10
C ARG A 24 1.85 -4.17 23.07
N ALA A 25 2.43 -3.07 22.60
CA ALA A 25 2.67 -1.90 23.44
C ALA A 25 1.35 -1.27 23.94
N LEU A 26 0.35 -1.15 23.06
CA LEU A 26 -0.96 -0.64 23.44
C LEU A 26 -1.71 -1.60 24.37
N SER A 27 -1.62 -2.92 24.16
CA SER A 27 -2.18 -3.92 25.09
C SER A 27 -1.59 -3.78 26.48
N GLY A 28 -0.26 -3.70 26.57
CA GLY A 28 0.42 -3.49 27.84
C GLY A 28 -0.01 -2.21 28.54
N LEU A 29 -0.22 -1.11 27.80
CA LEU A 29 -0.78 0.13 28.36
C LEU A 29 -2.22 -0.05 28.87
N ALA A 30 -3.07 -0.75 28.12
CA ALA A 30 -4.44 -1.02 28.50
C ALA A 30 -4.57 -1.92 29.74
N GLU A 31 -3.66 -2.88 29.91
CA GLU A 31 -3.66 -3.85 31.00
C GLU A 31 -2.99 -3.32 32.27
N LEU A 32 -1.86 -2.63 32.13
CA LEU A 32 -1.00 -2.27 33.26
C LEU A 32 -1.32 -0.88 33.83
N SER A 33 -1.98 0.00 33.07
CA SER A 33 -2.28 1.35 33.53
C SER A 33 -3.37 1.35 34.61
N GLN A 34 -3.11 2.04 35.72
CA GLN A 34 -4.12 2.28 36.77
C GLN A 34 -5.06 3.44 36.42
N ASP A 35 -4.62 4.37 35.57
CA ASP A 35 -5.42 5.50 35.10
C ASP A 35 -6.50 5.03 34.10
N PRO A 36 -7.80 5.18 34.43
CA PRO A 36 -8.90 4.74 33.57
C PRO A 36 -8.88 5.40 32.18
N THR A 37 -8.53 6.69 32.13
CA THR A 37 -8.45 7.47 30.88
C THR A 37 -7.44 6.84 29.92
N THR A 38 -6.24 6.54 30.42
CA THR A 38 -5.17 5.90 29.64
C THR A 38 -5.57 4.51 29.18
N ARG A 39 -6.23 3.71 30.03
CA ARG A 39 -6.73 2.38 29.64
C ARG A 39 -7.75 2.47 28.50
N SER A 40 -8.74 3.35 28.62
CA SER A 40 -9.79 3.51 27.61
C SER A 40 -9.21 3.96 26.27
N ARG A 41 -8.34 4.97 26.31
CA ARG A 41 -7.62 5.47 25.13
C ARG A 41 -6.77 4.41 24.45
N ALA A 42 -6.08 3.55 25.22
CA ALA A 42 -5.30 2.45 24.68
C ALA A 42 -6.20 1.39 24.00
N ARG A 43 -7.33 1.02 24.63
CA ARG A 43 -8.34 0.09 24.07
C ARG A 43 -8.99 0.63 22.80
N ALA A 44 -9.39 1.90 22.79
CA ALA A 44 -9.96 2.54 21.61
C ALA A 44 -8.95 2.57 20.44
N MET A 45 -7.67 2.82 20.73
CA MET A 45 -6.62 2.76 19.72
C MET A 45 -6.35 1.33 19.24
N LEU A 46 -6.36 0.33 20.12
CA LEU A 46 -6.26 -1.09 19.75
C LEU A 46 -7.39 -1.48 18.80
N ALA A 47 -8.63 -1.12 19.12
CA ALA A 47 -9.78 -1.36 18.26
C ALA A 47 -9.58 -0.73 16.87
N ARG A 48 -9.11 0.52 16.82
CA ARG A 48 -8.86 1.22 15.55
C ARG A 48 -7.74 0.58 14.73
N LEU A 49 -6.62 0.19 15.35
CA LEU A 49 -5.51 -0.47 14.65
C LEU A 49 -5.87 -1.89 14.24
N GLY A 50 -6.62 -2.61 15.08
CA GLY A 50 -7.18 -3.92 14.77
C GLY A 50 -8.10 -3.86 13.56
N LEU A 51 -8.93 -2.81 13.45
CA LEU A 51 -9.74 -2.57 12.26
C LEU A 51 -8.85 -2.45 11.01
N SER A 52 -7.81 -1.62 11.02
CA SER A 52 -6.86 -1.55 9.88
C SER A 52 -6.23 -2.91 9.57
N ALA A 53 -5.78 -3.64 10.60
CA ALA A 53 -5.16 -4.95 10.43
C ALA A 53 -6.10 -5.94 9.72
N VAL A 54 -7.39 -5.91 10.06
CA VAL A 54 -8.42 -6.76 9.45
C VAL A 54 -8.72 -6.31 8.02
N LEU A 55 -8.88 -5.00 7.79
CA LEU A 55 -9.20 -4.43 6.49
C LEU A 55 -8.11 -4.64 5.42
N HIS A 56 -6.85 -4.76 5.83
CA HIS A 56 -5.73 -5.01 4.91
C HIS A 56 -5.35 -6.48 4.81
N LEU A 57 -6.03 -7.39 5.51
CA LEU A 57 -5.70 -8.82 5.48
C LEU A 57 -6.35 -9.47 4.25
N HIS A 58 -5.58 -10.21 3.47
CA HIS A 58 -6.09 -10.89 2.27
C HIS A 58 -6.66 -12.26 2.62
N HIS A 59 -7.95 -12.46 2.36
CA HIS A 59 -8.67 -13.67 2.75
C HIS A 59 -8.01 -14.96 2.27
N ALA A 60 -7.62 -15.01 0.99
CA ALA A 60 -7.14 -16.23 0.39
C ALA A 60 -5.70 -16.59 0.82
N SER A 61 -4.83 -15.59 1.06
CA SER A 61 -3.44 -15.86 1.45
C SER A 61 -3.16 -15.77 2.96
N GLY A 62 -4.09 -15.20 3.73
CA GLY A 62 -3.88 -14.88 5.14
C GLY A 62 -2.74 -13.88 5.39
N ARG A 63 -2.29 -13.16 4.35
CA ARG A 63 -1.23 -12.15 4.42
C ARG A 63 -1.82 -10.76 4.46
N TRP A 64 -1.22 -9.84 5.20
CA TRP A 64 -1.53 -8.43 4.97
C TRP A 64 -1.14 -8.06 3.54
N ALA A 65 -2.07 -7.48 2.78
CA ALA A 65 -1.77 -6.87 1.50
C ALA A 65 -0.60 -5.88 1.69
N GLY A 66 0.30 -5.70 0.73
CA GLY A 66 1.20 -4.53 0.76
C GLY A 66 0.39 -3.23 0.73
N PRO A 67 1.00 -2.04 0.68
CA PRO A 67 2.43 -1.77 0.78
C PRO A 67 2.90 -1.90 2.23
N TYR A 68 4.19 -2.11 2.46
CA TYR A 68 4.77 -2.19 3.82
C TYR A 68 5.69 -1.01 4.10
N GLY A 69 5.44 -0.28 5.19
CA GLY A 69 6.30 0.82 5.63
C GLY A 69 7.70 0.33 6.02
N ARG A 70 7.79 -0.90 6.54
CA ARG A 70 9.02 -1.63 6.76
C ARG A 70 8.76 -3.13 6.65
N ALA A 71 9.54 -3.84 5.86
CA ALA A 71 9.52 -5.29 5.89
C ALA A 71 10.91 -5.88 5.60
N TYR A 72 11.03 -7.16 5.92
CA TYR A 72 12.23 -7.95 5.75
C TYR A 72 11.96 -9.05 4.73
N GLN A 73 13.02 -9.54 4.09
CA GLN A 73 12.92 -10.55 3.05
C GLN A 73 12.09 -11.76 3.47
N PRO A 74 12.24 -12.37 4.67
CA PRO A 74 11.42 -13.52 5.06
C PRO A 74 9.92 -13.22 5.13
N THR A 75 9.54 -11.98 5.46
CA THR A 75 8.14 -11.55 5.46
C THR A 75 7.65 -11.35 4.02
N ILE A 76 8.45 -10.67 3.20
CA ILE A 76 8.13 -10.40 1.79
C ILE A 76 7.99 -11.70 1.01
N THR A 77 8.92 -12.64 1.17
CA THR A 77 8.94 -13.93 0.46
C THR A 77 8.08 -15.00 1.13
N THR A 78 7.28 -14.63 2.13
CA THR A 78 6.32 -15.52 2.83
C THR A 78 6.96 -16.71 3.56
N GLY A 79 8.19 -16.54 4.03
CA GLY A 79 8.92 -17.49 4.86
C GLY A 79 8.52 -17.49 6.34
N THR A 80 7.72 -16.53 6.79
CA THR A 80 7.09 -16.51 8.13
C THR A 80 5.66 -17.06 8.07
N PRO A 81 5.05 -17.50 9.19
CA PRO A 81 3.62 -17.83 9.22
C PRO A 81 2.74 -16.69 8.70
N PRO A 82 1.55 -16.96 8.14
CA PRO A 82 0.60 -15.93 7.72
C PRO A 82 0.23 -14.98 8.86
N GLU A 83 0.11 -13.70 8.57
CA GLU A 83 -0.27 -12.66 9.52
C GLU A 83 -1.67 -12.91 10.12
N ARG A 84 -2.51 -13.68 9.42
CA ARG A 84 -3.77 -14.20 9.94
C ARG A 84 -3.60 -14.94 11.27
N THR A 85 -2.57 -15.76 11.40
CA THR A 85 -2.32 -16.51 12.66
C THR A 85 -2.07 -15.56 13.82
N LEU A 86 -1.31 -14.48 13.60
CA LEU A 86 -1.06 -13.46 14.63
C LEU A 86 -2.35 -12.73 15.03
N LEU A 87 -3.20 -12.40 14.04
CA LEU A 87 -4.47 -11.75 14.31
C LEU A 87 -5.39 -12.64 15.16
N ASP A 88 -5.51 -13.92 14.81
CA ASP A 88 -6.32 -14.88 15.58
C ASP A 88 -5.81 -15.01 17.03
N GLU A 89 -4.48 -15.07 17.22
CA GLU A 89 -3.86 -15.10 18.55
C GLU A 89 -4.17 -13.85 19.38
N TRP A 90 -4.14 -12.66 18.76
CA TRP A 90 -4.45 -11.41 19.46
C TRP A 90 -5.91 -11.32 19.86
N ILE A 91 -6.83 -11.78 19.01
CA ILE A 91 -8.26 -11.80 19.31
C ILE A 91 -8.56 -12.83 20.41
N ALA A 92 -8.06 -14.06 20.27
CA ALA A 92 -8.27 -15.12 21.26
C ALA A 92 -7.66 -14.78 22.63
N GLY A 93 -6.52 -14.07 22.64
CA GLY A 93 -5.86 -13.60 23.85
C GLY A 93 -6.48 -12.34 24.48
N GLY A 94 -7.53 -11.75 23.88
CA GLY A 94 -8.17 -10.53 24.37
C GLY A 94 -7.35 -9.25 24.18
N MET A 95 -6.24 -9.31 23.44
CA MET A 95 -5.41 -8.15 23.06
C MET A 95 -6.11 -7.27 22.03
N LEU A 96 -6.91 -7.89 21.16
CA LEU A 96 -7.80 -7.22 20.22
C LEU A 96 -9.26 -7.59 20.48
N PRO A 97 -10.22 -6.68 20.20
CA PRO A 97 -11.65 -6.95 20.41
C PRO A 97 -12.18 -8.15 19.62
N GLY A 98 -13.06 -8.93 20.25
CA GLY A 98 -13.67 -10.14 19.65
C GLY A 98 -14.47 -9.89 18.38
N TRP A 99 -15.16 -8.75 18.28
CA TRP A 99 -15.96 -8.38 17.11
C TRP A 99 -15.14 -8.28 15.81
N LEU A 100 -13.80 -8.12 15.89
CA LEU A 100 -12.93 -8.12 14.71
C LEU A 100 -12.95 -9.46 13.97
N ALA A 101 -13.18 -10.58 14.67
CA ALA A 101 -13.33 -11.89 14.03
C ALA A 101 -14.63 -11.98 13.24
N ALA A 102 -15.73 -11.45 13.79
CA ALA A 102 -17.02 -11.35 13.09
C ALA A 102 -16.92 -10.41 11.88
N LEU A 103 -16.29 -9.24 12.07
CA LEU A 103 -16.05 -8.30 10.99
C LEU A 103 -15.27 -8.95 9.85
N TRP A 104 -14.14 -9.61 10.16
CA TRP A 104 -13.35 -10.34 9.17
C TRP A 104 -14.19 -11.37 8.40
N ALA A 105 -14.94 -12.23 9.11
CA ALA A 105 -15.72 -13.29 8.47
C ALA A 105 -16.80 -12.74 7.52
N ALA A 106 -17.28 -11.53 7.79
CA ALA A 106 -18.34 -10.87 7.03
C ALA A 106 -17.85 -9.93 5.93
N LEU A 107 -16.52 -9.74 5.77
CA LEU A 107 -16.01 -8.86 4.72
C LEU A 107 -16.38 -9.40 3.32
N PRO A 108 -16.71 -8.50 2.37
CA PRO A 108 -16.95 -8.90 1.00
C PRO A 108 -15.67 -9.50 0.38
N ALA A 109 -15.87 -10.40 -0.58
CA ALA A 109 -14.76 -11.10 -1.24
C ALA A 109 -13.80 -10.17 -2.01
N ALA A 110 -14.29 -8.99 -2.44
CA ALA A 110 -13.47 -7.99 -3.11
C ALA A 110 -13.82 -6.56 -2.66
N TYR A 111 -12.81 -5.76 -2.35
CA TYR A 111 -12.95 -4.36 -1.95
C TYR A 111 -11.62 -3.61 -2.02
N THR A 112 -11.67 -2.28 -1.86
CA THR A 112 -10.50 -1.42 -1.78
C THR A 112 -10.53 -0.61 -0.50
N VAL A 113 -9.38 -0.46 0.15
CA VAL A 113 -9.17 0.34 1.36
C VAL A 113 -8.12 1.41 1.06
N VAL A 114 -8.39 2.63 1.50
CA VAL A 114 -7.44 3.74 1.44
C VAL A 114 -7.25 4.31 2.85
N GLU A 115 -6.00 4.42 3.28
CA GLU A 115 -5.64 5.05 4.56
C GLU A 115 -4.48 6.02 4.38
N THR A 116 -4.35 6.96 5.32
CA THR A 116 -3.21 7.88 5.37
C THR A 116 -2.29 7.51 6.55
N ALA A 117 -1.06 7.12 6.24
CA ALA A 117 -0.04 6.81 7.24
C ALA A 117 0.57 8.08 7.84
N SER A 118 0.77 9.12 7.01
CA SER A 118 1.26 10.41 7.46
C SER A 118 0.78 11.51 6.53
N ARG A 119 -0.15 12.33 6.99
CA ARG A 119 -0.64 13.47 6.20
C ARG A 119 0.44 14.53 5.93
N PRO A 120 1.29 14.92 6.91
CA PRO A 120 2.36 15.89 6.67
C PRO A 120 3.43 15.41 5.69
N LEU A 121 3.59 14.10 5.53
CA LEU A 121 4.55 13.50 4.60
C LEU A 121 3.90 12.99 3.31
N GLU A 122 2.60 13.26 3.12
CA GLU A 122 1.85 12.84 1.93
C GLU A 122 1.95 11.32 1.69
N MET A 123 1.89 10.55 2.78
CA MET A 123 1.97 9.09 2.79
C MET A 123 0.58 8.50 2.98
N ALA A 124 -0.01 8.01 1.89
CA ALA A 124 -1.21 7.19 1.87
C ALA A 124 -0.84 5.78 1.41
N LEU A 125 -1.69 4.83 1.76
CA LEU A 125 -1.67 3.47 1.24
C LEU A 125 -3.04 3.15 0.66
N THR A 126 -3.04 2.48 -0.47
CA THR A 126 -4.23 1.87 -1.07
C THR A 126 -4.00 0.38 -1.14
N THR A 127 -5.01 -0.40 -0.81
CA THR A 127 -4.99 -1.86 -0.95
C THR A 127 -6.28 -2.29 -1.63
N THR A 128 -6.17 -3.22 -2.57
CA THR A 128 -7.28 -3.85 -3.25
C THR A 128 -7.18 -5.33 -3.04
N LEU A 129 -8.25 -5.91 -2.52
CA LEU A 129 -8.33 -7.32 -2.17
C LEU A 129 -9.39 -7.97 -3.06
N THR A 130 -9.10 -9.17 -3.54
CA THR A 130 -9.99 -10.03 -4.33
C THR A 130 -9.72 -11.48 -3.94
N PRO A 131 -10.51 -12.47 -4.38
CA PRO A 131 -10.17 -13.88 -4.14
C PRO A 131 -8.86 -14.33 -4.80
N ALA A 132 -8.52 -13.74 -5.95
CA ALA A 132 -7.38 -14.16 -6.76
C ALA A 132 -6.06 -13.47 -6.35
N TYR A 133 -6.15 -12.24 -5.85
CA TYR A 133 -4.98 -11.45 -5.46
C TYR A 133 -5.33 -10.31 -4.50
N ALA A 134 -4.28 -9.82 -3.83
CA ALA A 134 -4.26 -8.51 -3.18
C ALA A 134 -3.14 -7.65 -3.78
N LEU A 135 -3.43 -6.40 -4.11
CA LEU A 135 -2.46 -5.39 -4.58
C LEU A 135 -2.46 -4.22 -3.60
N GLY A 136 -1.29 -3.76 -3.19
CA GLY A 136 -1.21 -2.49 -2.47
C GLY A 136 -0.04 -1.60 -2.85
N VAL A 137 -0.33 -0.30 -2.87
CA VAL A 137 0.56 0.77 -3.31
C VAL A 137 0.55 1.89 -2.28
N ALA A 138 1.75 2.32 -1.88
CA ALA A 138 1.95 3.52 -1.08
C ALA A 138 2.10 4.73 -2.00
N SER A 139 1.65 5.90 -1.60
CA SER A 139 1.98 7.13 -2.32
C SER A 139 3.47 7.41 -2.27
N LYS A 140 4.18 7.04 -1.20
CA LYS A 140 5.62 7.20 -1.04
C LYS A 140 6.21 6.20 -0.04
N GLY A 141 7.49 5.88 -0.20
CA GLY A 141 8.25 5.05 0.74
C GLY A 141 8.63 5.79 2.03
N LEU A 142 8.62 5.08 3.15
CA LEU A 142 9.03 5.59 4.46
C LEU A 142 10.54 5.49 4.65
N SER A 143 11.14 4.40 4.20
CA SER A 143 12.57 4.13 4.32
C SER A 143 13.03 3.16 3.23
N PRO A 144 14.35 2.89 3.12
CA PRO A 144 14.86 1.88 2.19
C PRO A 144 14.38 0.45 2.46
N GLN A 145 13.70 0.18 3.57
CA GLN A 145 13.10 -1.12 3.88
C GLN A 145 11.60 -1.16 3.54
N SER A 146 11.06 -0.10 2.95
CA SER A 146 9.67 -0.06 2.52
C SER A 146 9.45 -0.95 1.29
N ASN A 147 8.25 -1.51 1.19
CA ASN A 147 7.72 -2.12 -0.02
C ASN A 147 6.59 -1.22 -0.50
N VAL A 148 6.91 -0.30 -1.42
CA VAL A 148 5.97 0.73 -1.86
C VAL A 148 4.91 0.23 -2.82
N LEU A 149 5.17 -0.87 -3.53
CA LEU A 149 4.20 -1.58 -4.36
C LEU A 149 4.45 -3.08 -4.19
N MET A 150 3.41 -3.80 -3.78
CA MET A 150 3.48 -5.24 -3.58
C MET A 150 2.13 -5.90 -3.83
N ALA A 151 2.16 -7.12 -4.34
CA ALA A 151 0.99 -7.96 -4.50
C ALA A 151 1.22 -9.38 -3.98
N HIS A 152 0.13 -9.99 -3.53
CA HIS A 152 0.02 -11.40 -3.20
C HIS A 152 -0.99 -12.06 -4.13
N MET A 153 -0.64 -13.20 -4.72
CA MET A 153 -1.51 -13.93 -5.62
C MET A 153 -1.86 -15.29 -5.01
N THR A 154 -3.14 -15.64 -5.05
CA THR A 154 -3.63 -16.94 -4.58
C THR A 154 -3.06 -18.05 -5.45
N ARG A 155 -2.54 -19.10 -4.80
CA ARG A 155 -2.03 -20.31 -5.46
C ARG A 155 -2.74 -21.52 -4.85
N PRO A 156 -3.87 -21.97 -5.40
CA PRO A 156 -4.67 -23.05 -4.82
C PRO A 156 -3.84 -24.30 -4.56
N GLY A 157 -4.01 -24.88 -3.36
CA GLY A 157 -3.28 -26.08 -2.93
C GLY A 157 -1.79 -25.88 -2.65
N GLN A 158 -1.27 -24.65 -2.70
CA GLN A 158 0.13 -24.35 -2.42
C GLN A 158 0.29 -23.71 -1.04
N ALA A 159 1.36 -24.06 -0.33
CA ALA A 159 1.64 -23.56 1.01
C ALA A 159 1.93 -22.05 1.06
N HIS A 160 2.41 -21.47 -0.06
CA HIS A 160 2.80 -20.07 -0.15
C HIS A 160 2.12 -19.39 -1.34
N PRO A 161 1.59 -18.16 -1.15
CA PRO A 161 1.05 -17.39 -2.26
C PRO A 161 2.18 -16.97 -3.22
N GLY A 162 1.78 -16.54 -4.42
CA GLY A 162 2.65 -15.79 -5.31
C GLY A 162 2.93 -14.41 -4.72
N VAL A 163 4.11 -13.86 -5.01
CA VAL A 163 4.51 -12.53 -4.54
C VAL A 163 5.10 -11.74 -5.69
N PHE A 164 4.67 -10.49 -5.81
CA PHE A 164 5.21 -9.50 -6.73
C PHE A 164 5.55 -8.21 -5.98
N TYR A 165 6.69 -7.59 -6.25
CA TYR A 165 7.01 -6.26 -5.69
C TYR A 165 8.02 -5.50 -6.56
N THR A 166 8.20 -4.21 -6.27
CA THR A 166 9.14 -3.35 -7.00
C THR A 166 10.29 -2.85 -6.13
N ARG A 167 11.42 -2.54 -6.78
CA ARG A 167 12.59 -1.88 -6.18
C ARG A 167 13.28 -0.96 -7.18
N CYS A 168 13.83 0.14 -6.68
CA CYS A 168 14.95 0.82 -7.33
C CYS A 168 16.26 0.24 -6.77
N ILE A 169 17.18 -0.15 -7.65
CA ILE A 169 18.43 -0.83 -7.32
C ILE A 169 19.61 -0.07 -7.92
N VAL A 170 20.67 0.11 -7.13
CA VAL A 170 21.91 0.76 -7.52
C VAL A 170 23.07 -0.25 -7.45
N ASP A 171 23.98 -0.20 -8.42
CA ASP A 171 25.14 -1.10 -8.58
C ASP A 171 24.79 -2.59 -8.66
N ASP A 172 23.61 -2.91 -9.23
CA ASP A 172 23.11 -4.27 -9.35
C ASP A 172 23.06 -5.04 -8.01
N LYS A 173 23.08 -4.33 -6.88
CA LYS A 173 22.98 -4.92 -5.55
C LYS A 173 21.73 -5.78 -5.45
N TRP A 174 21.89 -6.90 -4.77
CA TRP A 174 20.82 -7.86 -4.55
C TRP A 174 20.79 -8.31 -3.08
N LEU A 175 19.92 -9.28 -2.80
CA LEU A 175 19.85 -9.91 -1.49
C LEU A 175 21.22 -10.52 -1.13
N GLY A 176 21.74 -10.17 0.05
CA GLY A 176 23.07 -10.58 0.50
C GLY A 176 24.15 -9.49 0.38
N ASP A 177 23.91 -8.42 -0.39
CA ASP A 177 24.92 -7.38 -0.62
C ASP A 177 24.85 -6.25 0.43
N SER A 178 23.67 -5.99 0.97
CA SER A 178 23.42 -4.88 1.89
C SER A 178 23.49 -5.32 3.36
N TYR A 179 24.46 -4.81 4.12
CA TYR A 179 24.47 -4.98 5.58
C TYR A 179 23.58 -3.94 6.25
N HIS A 180 22.63 -4.40 7.09
CA HIS A 180 21.80 -3.51 7.89
C HIS A 180 22.17 -3.60 9.37
N ARG A 181 22.50 -2.45 10.00
CA ARG A 181 23.05 -2.39 11.37
C ARG A 181 22.10 -2.95 12.43
N THR A 182 20.79 -2.74 12.27
CA THR A 182 19.79 -3.19 13.25
C THR A 182 19.63 -4.70 13.23
N ASP A 183 19.70 -5.33 12.06
CA ASP A 183 19.49 -6.78 11.91
C ASP A 183 20.79 -7.58 12.02
N ARG A 184 21.94 -6.89 11.96
CA ARG A 184 23.30 -7.46 12.00
C ARG A 184 23.51 -8.57 10.98
N THR A 185 22.87 -8.46 9.82
CA THR A 185 22.95 -9.46 8.74
C THR A 185 22.79 -8.80 7.37
N ARG A 186 23.24 -9.50 6.32
CA ARG A 186 23.03 -9.14 4.92
C ARG A 186 21.89 -9.89 4.24
N SER A 187 21.37 -10.94 4.87
CA SER A 187 20.42 -11.88 4.25
C SER A 187 18.95 -11.49 4.41
N ARG A 188 18.65 -10.38 5.11
CA ARG A 188 17.28 -10.03 5.49
C ARG A 188 16.68 -8.86 4.74
N ASN A 189 17.44 -8.15 3.91
CA ASN A 189 16.96 -6.96 3.24
C ASN A 189 17.45 -6.92 1.79
N LEU A 190 16.51 -6.86 0.85
CA LEU A 190 16.72 -6.22 -0.44
C LEU A 190 16.17 -4.79 -0.32
N LEU A 191 17.08 -3.83 -0.15
CA LEU A 191 16.71 -2.44 0.07
C LEU A 191 16.12 -1.82 -1.20
N ASP A 192 15.15 -0.93 -1.04
CA ASP A 192 14.73 0.02 -2.06
C ASP A 192 15.66 1.23 -1.98
N GLU A 193 16.57 1.36 -2.94
CA GLU A 193 17.53 2.46 -3.03
C GLU A 193 16.96 3.68 -3.76
N GLY A 194 15.64 3.68 -4.01
CA GLY A 194 14.91 4.79 -4.62
C GLY A 194 14.03 5.57 -3.66
N GLU A 195 13.62 6.74 -4.12
CA GLU A 195 12.42 7.42 -3.65
C GLU A 195 11.29 7.18 -4.65
N PHE A 196 10.07 7.11 -4.14
CA PHE A 196 8.90 6.67 -4.91
C PHE A 196 7.74 7.65 -4.78
N TRP A 197 7.03 7.85 -5.90
CA TRP A 197 5.68 8.38 -5.91
C TRP A 197 4.73 7.41 -6.62
N GLY A 198 3.57 7.15 -6.02
CA GLY A 198 2.60 6.19 -6.58
C GLY A 198 1.13 6.55 -6.36
N VAL A 199 0.29 5.92 -7.18
CA VAL A 199 -1.17 6.00 -7.09
C VAL A 199 -1.77 4.67 -7.52
N GLN A 200 -2.90 4.31 -6.90
CA GLN A 200 -3.66 3.09 -7.23
C GLN A 200 -5.15 3.40 -7.32
N ALA A 201 -5.81 2.69 -8.22
CA ALA A 201 -7.26 2.60 -8.37
C ALA A 201 -7.67 1.16 -8.65
N GLY A 202 -8.23 0.49 -7.64
CA GLY A 202 -8.53 -0.93 -7.73
C GLY A 202 -7.29 -1.75 -8.06
N SER A 203 -7.38 -2.54 -9.14
CA SER A 203 -6.30 -3.41 -9.60
C SER A 203 -5.17 -2.71 -10.37
N ARG A 204 -5.26 -1.39 -10.58
CA ARG A 204 -4.36 -0.61 -11.43
C ARG A 204 -3.51 0.33 -10.60
N ALA A 205 -2.24 0.47 -10.96
CA ALA A 205 -1.31 1.36 -10.28
C ALA A 205 -0.35 2.04 -11.25
N LEU A 206 0.00 3.29 -10.94
CA LEU A 206 1.11 4.02 -11.54
C LEU A 206 2.18 4.25 -10.49
N GLY A 207 3.44 4.04 -10.85
CA GLY A 207 4.59 4.23 -9.99
C GLY A 207 5.71 4.97 -10.69
N ILE A 208 6.40 5.84 -9.95
CA ILE A 208 7.54 6.61 -10.45
C ILE A 208 8.66 6.51 -9.41
N TYR A 209 9.80 5.97 -9.83
CA TYR A 209 11.01 5.95 -9.01
C TYR A 209 12.00 7.02 -9.46
N THR A 210 12.74 7.58 -8.50
CA THR A 210 14.07 8.19 -8.68
C THR A 210 15.04 7.46 -7.77
N PRO A 211 16.34 7.30 -8.11
CA PRO A 211 17.35 6.92 -7.13
C PRO A 211 17.37 7.93 -5.96
N ALA A 212 17.48 7.44 -4.72
CA ALA A 212 17.46 8.29 -3.52
C ALA A 212 18.79 9.00 -3.29
N ARG A 213 19.91 8.31 -3.56
CA ARG A 213 21.26 8.84 -3.46
C ARG A 213 22.09 8.30 -4.61
N LEU A 214 22.82 9.17 -5.27
CA LEU A 214 23.76 8.81 -6.33
C LEU A 214 25.17 9.18 -5.88
N GLY A 215 25.98 8.15 -5.64
CA GLY A 215 27.43 8.27 -5.48
C GLY A 215 28.14 7.98 -6.79
N GLU A 216 29.37 7.48 -6.69
CA GLU A 216 29.98 6.73 -7.78
C GLU A 216 29.20 5.42 -7.95
N THR A 217 28.65 5.18 -9.13
CA THR A 217 27.81 4.00 -9.42
C THR A 217 28.08 3.44 -10.80
N GLN A 218 27.84 2.14 -10.97
CA GLN A 218 27.98 1.39 -12.22
C GLN A 218 26.63 1.04 -12.85
N SER A 219 25.55 1.04 -12.07
CA SER A 219 24.21 0.83 -12.62
C SER A 219 23.09 1.42 -11.75
N ILE A 220 22.00 1.82 -12.41
CA ILE A 220 20.76 2.29 -11.77
C ILE A 220 19.61 1.65 -12.53
N LYS A 221 18.74 0.92 -11.82
CA LYS A 221 17.60 0.25 -12.45
C LYS A 221 16.35 0.25 -11.57
N VAL A 222 15.20 0.15 -12.22
CA VAL A 222 13.96 -0.32 -11.58
C VAL A 222 13.81 -1.80 -11.89
N ALA A 223 13.46 -2.56 -10.86
CA ALA A 223 13.21 -4.00 -10.93
C ALA A 223 11.77 -4.30 -10.51
N TRP A 224 11.07 -5.08 -11.32
CA TRP A 224 9.79 -5.70 -10.98
C TRP A 224 10.04 -7.19 -10.77
N ILE A 225 9.73 -7.67 -9.56
CA ILE A 225 10.26 -8.93 -9.03
C ILE A 225 9.09 -9.85 -8.72
N TRP A 226 9.03 -10.99 -9.41
CA TRP A 226 8.17 -12.12 -9.04
C TRP A 226 9.01 -13.12 -8.26
N VAL A 227 8.65 -13.31 -6.99
CA VAL A 227 9.39 -14.19 -6.07
C VAL A 227 9.25 -15.63 -6.53
N ARG A 228 10.39 -16.32 -6.68
CA ARG A 228 10.51 -17.69 -7.21
C ARG A 228 9.96 -17.78 -8.64
N ARG A 229 10.84 -17.70 -9.63
CA ARG A 229 10.59 -17.98 -11.05
C ARG A 229 9.82 -19.27 -11.27
N ALA A 230 10.06 -20.30 -10.46
CA ALA A 230 9.34 -21.57 -10.51
C ALA A 230 7.84 -21.48 -10.21
N THR A 231 7.36 -20.35 -9.66
CA THR A 231 5.93 -20.10 -9.40
C THR A 231 5.22 -19.36 -10.52
N VAL A 232 5.96 -18.94 -11.56
CA VAL A 232 5.41 -18.25 -12.73
C VAL A 232 5.01 -19.30 -13.77
N ASP A 233 3.71 -19.41 -14.02
CA ASP A 233 3.10 -20.44 -14.89
C ASP A 233 3.22 -20.07 -16.37
N GLU A 234 3.09 -18.78 -16.67
CA GLU A 234 3.19 -18.22 -18.01
C GLU A 234 3.90 -16.87 -17.97
N LEU A 235 4.62 -16.56 -19.05
CA LEU A 235 5.28 -15.29 -19.23
C LEU A 235 5.07 -14.83 -20.67
N TRP A 236 4.59 -13.59 -20.82
CA TRP A 236 4.22 -13.00 -22.09
C TRP A 236 4.83 -11.61 -22.24
N VAL A 237 5.21 -11.25 -23.45
CA VAL A 237 5.64 -9.90 -23.84
C VAL A 237 4.80 -9.51 -25.07
N GLY A 238 3.82 -8.63 -24.87
CA GLY A 238 2.74 -8.42 -25.83
C GLY A 238 2.03 -9.74 -26.13
N SER A 239 1.97 -10.10 -27.42
CA SER A 239 1.39 -11.37 -27.88
C SER A 239 2.37 -12.56 -27.87
N THR A 240 3.64 -12.35 -27.53
CA THR A 240 4.68 -13.38 -27.62
C THR A 240 4.87 -14.08 -26.29
N ARG A 241 4.72 -15.41 -26.27
CA ARG A 241 5.07 -16.22 -25.10
C ARG A 241 6.58 -16.32 -24.95
N VAL A 242 7.09 -16.07 -23.75
CA VAL A 242 8.52 -16.17 -23.44
C VAL A 242 8.82 -17.54 -22.85
N GLU A 243 9.65 -18.30 -23.55
CA GLU A 243 10.03 -19.67 -23.14
C GLU A 243 11.42 -19.75 -22.50
N ALA A 244 12.29 -18.76 -22.76
CA ALA A 244 13.66 -18.75 -22.27
C ALA A 244 14.08 -17.37 -21.73
N LEU A 245 15.02 -17.38 -20.78
CA LEU A 245 15.63 -16.19 -20.17
C LEU A 245 17.16 -16.21 -20.41
N PRO A 246 17.81 -15.05 -20.59
CA PRO A 246 17.24 -13.72 -20.61
C PRO A 246 16.40 -13.45 -21.87
N TYR A 247 15.45 -12.51 -21.77
CA TYR A 247 14.62 -12.08 -22.91
C TYR A 247 14.60 -10.55 -22.98
N GLU A 248 15.01 -9.99 -24.12
CA GLU A 248 14.96 -8.54 -24.35
C GLU A 248 13.54 -8.09 -24.64
N VAL A 249 13.10 -7.01 -23.99
CA VAL A 249 11.74 -6.50 -24.05
C VAL A 249 11.74 -5.16 -24.77
N ALA A 250 10.80 -4.98 -25.70
CA ALA A 250 10.65 -3.69 -26.38
C ALA A 250 10.22 -2.60 -25.39
N PRO A 251 10.67 -1.34 -25.55
CA PRO A 251 10.49 -0.29 -24.53
C PRO A 251 9.06 -0.03 -24.07
N ASP A 252 8.08 -0.26 -24.93
CA ASP A 252 6.65 -0.01 -24.73
C ASP A 252 5.83 -1.31 -24.68
N ALA A 253 6.47 -2.48 -24.65
CA ALA A 253 5.77 -3.75 -24.55
C ALA A 253 5.24 -3.99 -23.14
N THR A 254 3.99 -4.45 -23.05
CA THR A 254 3.42 -4.94 -21.80
C THR A 254 3.93 -6.35 -21.52
N VAL A 255 4.49 -6.54 -20.32
CA VAL A 255 4.94 -7.84 -19.81
C VAL A 255 3.86 -8.40 -18.90
N VAL A 256 3.41 -9.63 -19.14
CA VAL A 256 2.43 -10.32 -18.28
C VAL A 256 3.01 -11.60 -17.74
N ALA A 257 2.97 -11.76 -16.41
CA ALA A 257 3.28 -13.01 -15.75
C ALA A 257 2.02 -13.60 -15.10
N ALA A 258 1.77 -14.89 -15.32
CA ALA A 258 0.72 -15.63 -14.64
C ALA A 258 1.30 -16.30 -13.40
N VAL A 259 0.65 -16.10 -12.25
CA VAL A 259 1.03 -16.73 -10.99
C VAL A 259 -0.21 -17.19 -10.25
N GLY A 260 -0.45 -18.50 -10.20
CA GLY A 260 -1.61 -19.05 -9.51
C GLY A 260 -2.90 -18.59 -10.17
N ASP A 261 -3.78 -17.92 -9.45
CA ASP A 261 -5.09 -17.46 -9.96
C ASP A 261 -5.06 -16.05 -10.56
N ALA A 262 -3.90 -15.40 -10.65
CA ALA A 262 -3.82 -14.02 -11.12
C ALA A 262 -2.77 -13.80 -12.23
N TYR A 263 -3.06 -12.82 -13.08
CA TYR A 263 -2.08 -12.18 -13.96
C TYR A 263 -1.55 -10.91 -13.32
N VAL A 264 -0.26 -10.63 -13.53
CA VAL A 264 0.39 -9.36 -13.22
C VAL A 264 0.95 -8.79 -14.51
N ALA A 265 0.39 -7.67 -14.98
CA ALA A 265 0.89 -6.90 -16.10
C ALA A 265 1.78 -5.76 -15.63
N VAL A 266 2.90 -5.54 -16.31
CA VAL A 266 3.80 -4.39 -16.14
C VAL A 266 4.02 -3.75 -17.49
N ARG A 267 3.72 -2.45 -17.60
CA ARG A 267 4.03 -1.64 -18.77
C ARG A 267 5.03 -0.55 -18.38
N PRO A 268 6.28 -0.62 -18.86
CA PRO A 268 7.25 0.46 -18.70
C PRO A 268 6.77 1.73 -19.43
N LEU A 269 6.97 2.89 -18.81
CA LEU A 269 6.64 4.22 -19.37
C LEU A 269 7.91 5.07 -19.55
N ALA A 270 7.80 6.40 -19.63
CA ALA A 270 8.97 7.25 -19.73
C ALA A 270 9.96 7.06 -18.59
N PHE A 271 11.24 7.24 -18.92
CA PHE A 271 12.33 7.19 -17.98
C PHE A 271 13.49 8.06 -18.46
N THR A 272 14.40 8.40 -17.56
CA THR A 272 15.64 9.11 -17.87
C THR A 272 16.73 8.11 -18.23
N ARG A 273 17.28 8.24 -19.45
CA ARG A 273 18.48 7.54 -19.89
C ARG A 273 19.70 8.33 -19.44
N LEU A 274 20.53 7.74 -18.60
CA LEU A 274 21.75 8.33 -18.04
C LEU A 274 23.03 7.83 -18.72
N GLY A 275 22.93 6.89 -19.65
CA GLY A 275 24.03 6.35 -20.43
C GLY A 275 23.55 5.72 -21.74
N SER A 276 24.50 5.21 -22.53
CA SER A 276 24.21 4.55 -23.82
C SER A 276 23.63 3.15 -23.66
N GLN A 277 23.92 2.44 -22.56
CA GLN A 277 23.38 1.12 -22.26
C GLN A 277 22.24 1.24 -21.24
N THR A 278 21.01 1.09 -21.74
CA THR A 278 19.77 1.15 -20.94
C THR A 278 18.84 -0.02 -21.30
N PRO A 279 19.30 -1.28 -21.13
CA PRO A 279 18.48 -2.43 -21.51
C PRO A 279 17.19 -2.53 -20.69
N LEU A 280 16.19 -3.11 -21.34
CA LEU A 280 14.94 -3.55 -20.72
C LEU A 280 14.81 -5.05 -21.00
N ARG A 281 14.88 -5.88 -19.96
CA ARG A 281 14.95 -7.33 -20.14
C ARG A 281 14.36 -8.11 -18.98
N LEU A 282 13.89 -9.32 -19.29
CA LEU A 282 13.52 -10.35 -18.33
C LEU A 282 14.74 -11.23 -18.05
N VAL A 283 15.02 -11.47 -16.78
CA VAL A 283 16.11 -12.32 -16.31
C VAL A 283 15.67 -13.15 -15.11
N GLU A 284 16.41 -14.22 -14.82
CA GLU A 284 16.32 -14.90 -13.54
C GLU A 284 17.47 -14.42 -12.63
N ARG A 285 17.15 -14.01 -11.40
CA ARG A 285 18.15 -13.63 -10.40
C ARG A 285 17.92 -14.38 -9.10
N GLN A 286 18.89 -15.21 -8.72
CA GLN A 286 18.85 -16.01 -7.49
C GLN A 286 17.51 -16.75 -7.30
N GLY A 287 16.95 -17.28 -8.39
CA GLY A 287 15.68 -17.99 -8.39
C GLY A 287 14.44 -17.12 -8.54
N ASP A 288 14.53 -15.78 -8.55
CA ASP A 288 13.41 -14.87 -8.80
C ASP A 288 13.33 -14.48 -10.30
N LEU A 289 12.11 -14.27 -10.81
CA LEU A 289 11.93 -13.66 -12.13
C LEU A 289 11.97 -12.14 -11.97
N VAL A 290 12.77 -11.46 -12.79
CA VAL A 290 12.95 -10.02 -12.71
C VAL A 290 12.82 -9.39 -14.09
N LEU A 291 11.91 -8.42 -14.23
CA LEU A 291 11.98 -7.44 -15.31
C LEU A 291 12.86 -6.29 -14.84
N GLU A 292 13.91 -5.98 -15.59
CA GLU A 292 14.89 -4.95 -15.26
C GLU A 292 14.87 -3.85 -16.30
N ARG A 293 14.67 -2.59 -15.87
CA ARG A 293 14.88 -1.40 -16.71
C ARG A 293 16.03 -0.58 -16.17
N TYR A 294 17.11 -0.52 -16.92
CA TYR A 294 18.28 0.28 -16.56
C TYR A 294 18.13 1.73 -17.03
N SER A 295 18.26 2.67 -16.10
CA SER A 295 18.54 4.08 -16.42
C SER A 295 20.02 4.30 -16.72
N TYR A 296 20.90 3.49 -16.12
CA TYR A 296 22.33 3.50 -16.37
C TYR A 296 22.90 2.08 -16.23
N GLN A 297 23.79 1.69 -17.15
CA GLN A 297 24.68 0.56 -17.01
C GLN A 297 26.01 0.93 -17.67
N GLY A 298 27.13 0.80 -16.96
CA GLY A 298 28.43 1.13 -17.53
C GLY A 298 29.57 1.19 -16.52
N PRO A 299 30.71 1.81 -16.89
CA PRO A 299 31.81 2.07 -15.97
C PRO A 299 31.37 2.85 -14.73
N ALA A 300 32.14 2.76 -13.65
CA ALA A 300 31.89 3.58 -12.47
C ALA A 300 31.90 5.07 -12.86
N LYS A 301 30.81 5.79 -12.55
CA LYS A 301 30.66 7.22 -12.84
C LYS A 301 30.00 7.92 -11.68
N THR A 302 30.47 9.13 -11.38
CA THR A 302 29.76 10.10 -10.55
C THR A 302 28.86 10.97 -11.43
N PHE A 303 27.57 11.04 -11.10
CA PHE A 303 26.59 11.88 -11.81
C PHE A 303 26.57 13.30 -11.22
N TRP A 304 27.70 13.99 -11.27
CA TRP A 304 27.86 15.32 -10.68
C TRP A 304 26.88 16.35 -11.29
N GLU A 305 26.46 16.15 -12.54
CA GLU A 305 25.45 16.94 -13.24
C GLU A 305 24.05 16.83 -12.61
N LEU A 306 23.79 15.76 -11.85
CA LEU A 306 22.53 15.51 -11.16
C LEU A 306 22.54 16.01 -9.70
N ASN A 307 23.62 16.64 -9.25
CA ASN A 307 23.69 17.20 -7.90
C ASN A 307 22.79 18.44 -7.80
N TRP A 308 21.80 18.41 -6.92
CA TRP A 308 21.04 19.58 -6.53
C TRP A 308 21.76 20.33 -5.38
N PRO A 309 21.86 21.67 -5.40
CA PRO A 309 21.38 22.64 -6.40
C PRO A 309 22.49 23.08 -7.39
N GLY A 310 23.01 22.16 -8.20
CA GLY A 310 24.09 22.43 -9.15
C GLY A 310 23.64 23.11 -10.44
N PRO A 311 24.52 23.85 -11.14
CA PRO A 311 24.18 24.64 -12.32
C PRO A 311 23.79 23.82 -13.56
N PHE A 312 24.02 22.50 -13.54
CA PHE A 312 23.65 21.56 -14.61
C PHE A 312 22.43 20.71 -14.29
N PHE A 313 21.87 20.85 -13.09
CA PHE A 313 20.73 20.07 -12.67
C PHE A 313 19.48 20.47 -13.44
N GLN A 314 18.84 19.48 -14.07
CA GLN A 314 17.62 19.66 -14.86
C GLN A 314 16.44 18.85 -14.31
N GLY A 315 16.48 18.52 -13.02
CA GLY A 315 15.51 17.62 -12.39
C GLY A 315 16.09 16.22 -12.18
N ARG A 316 15.49 15.50 -11.24
CA ARG A 316 15.93 14.15 -10.88
C ARG A 316 15.67 13.16 -12.02
N PRO A 317 16.58 12.19 -12.22
CA PRO A 317 16.30 11.09 -13.13
C PRO A 317 15.12 10.29 -12.60
N PHE A 318 14.27 9.81 -13.50
CA PHE A 318 13.09 9.06 -13.09
C PHE A 318 12.85 7.83 -13.97
N SER A 319 11.98 6.95 -13.51
CA SER A 319 11.62 5.69 -14.16
C SER A 319 10.17 5.38 -13.81
N ALA A 320 9.24 5.66 -14.74
CA ALA A 320 7.80 5.52 -14.53
C ALA A 320 7.24 4.23 -15.13
N PHE A 321 6.20 3.69 -14.54
CA PHE A 321 5.59 2.44 -14.99
C PHE A 321 4.13 2.31 -14.55
N TYR A 322 3.44 1.41 -15.22
CA TYR A 322 2.10 0.98 -14.88
C TYR A 322 2.09 -0.50 -14.49
N VAL A 323 1.25 -0.85 -13.51
CA VAL A 323 0.97 -2.22 -13.09
C VAL A 323 -0.53 -2.44 -13.10
N GLU A 324 -0.97 -3.59 -13.61
CA GLU A 324 -2.35 -4.04 -13.50
C GLU A 324 -2.43 -5.51 -13.13
N LEU A 325 -3.32 -5.84 -12.19
CA LEU A 325 -3.64 -7.21 -11.83
C LEU A 325 -5.02 -7.60 -12.31
N ALA A 326 -5.18 -8.89 -12.59
CA ALA A 326 -6.49 -9.46 -12.85
C ALA A 326 -6.55 -10.94 -12.43
N ALA A 327 -7.75 -11.42 -12.15
CA ALA A 327 -7.98 -12.86 -12.03
C ALA A 327 -7.72 -13.51 -13.40
N ARG A 328 -7.03 -14.67 -13.42
CA ARG A 328 -6.77 -15.40 -14.66
C ARG A 328 -8.04 -15.86 -15.33
N SER A 329 -9.07 -16.23 -14.55
CA SER A 329 -10.37 -16.63 -15.09
C SER A 329 -11.08 -15.56 -15.91
N ALA A 330 -10.64 -14.29 -15.83
CA ALA A 330 -11.21 -13.20 -16.63
C ALA A 330 -10.64 -13.14 -18.06
N TYR A 331 -9.57 -13.88 -18.36
CA TYR A 331 -8.89 -13.83 -19.65
C TYR A 331 -8.52 -15.25 -20.13
N PRO A 332 -8.52 -15.50 -21.45
CA PRO A 332 -8.12 -16.81 -21.98
C PRO A 332 -6.64 -17.12 -21.73
N ASP A 333 -5.77 -16.11 -21.82
CA ASP A 333 -4.33 -16.21 -21.56
C ASP A 333 -3.73 -14.84 -21.20
N GLY A 334 -2.42 -14.82 -20.94
CA GLY A 334 -1.70 -13.58 -20.62
C GLY A 334 -1.55 -12.63 -21.82
N ALA A 335 -1.58 -13.11 -23.06
CA ALA A 335 -1.53 -12.27 -24.26
C ALA A 335 -2.82 -11.44 -24.42
N ALA A 336 -3.98 -12.06 -24.18
CA ALA A 336 -5.26 -11.36 -24.19
C ALA A 336 -5.33 -10.28 -23.09
N PHE A 337 -4.79 -10.58 -21.90
CA PHE A 337 -4.69 -9.56 -20.85
C PHE A 337 -3.72 -8.42 -21.22
N ALA A 338 -2.56 -8.73 -21.80
CA ALA A 338 -1.63 -7.72 -22.32
C ALA A 338 -2.33 -6.80 -23.34
N GLN A 339 -3.10 -7.38 -24.26
CA GLN A 339 -3.87 -6.63 -25.25
C GLN A 339 -4.87 -5.66 -24.61
N VAL A 340 -5.57 -6.06 -23.54
CA VAL A 340 -6.49 -5.17 -22.81
C VAL A 340 -5.77 -4.00 -22.14
N VAL A 341 -4.57 -4.24 -21.59
CA VAL A 341 -3.73 -3.16 -21.05
C VAL A 341 -3.32 -2.20 -22.17
N ASP A 342 -2.87 -2.73 -23.30
CA ASP A 342 -2.37 -1.96 -24.45
C ASP A 342 -3.46 -1.18 -25.21
N GLN A 343 -4.72 -1.61 -25.13
CA GLN A 343 -5.86 -0.92 -25.73
C GLN A 343 -6.29 0.35 -24.97
N GLY A 344 -5.82 0.55 -23.74
CA GLY A 344 -6.13 1.77 -23.01
C GLY A 344 -5.39 2.99 -23.57
N GLU A 345 -5.94 4.16 -23.28
CA GLU A 345 -5.40 5.43 -23.74
C GLU A 345 -4.38 5.98 -22.75
N TRP A 346 -3.22 6.38 -23.29
CA TRP A 346 -2.12 6.96 -22.54
C TRP A 346 -2.00 8.44 -22.82
N ALA A 347 -2.02 9.26 -21.79
CA ALA A 347 -1.62 10.66 -21.86
C ALA A 347 -0.39 10.86 -20.98
N GLU A 348 0.76 11.05 -21.63
CA GLU A 348 2.06 11.23 -21.00
C GLU A 348 2.70 12.52 -21.50
N ALA A 349 3.19 13.35 -20.57
CA ALA A 349 3.86 14.61 -20.86
C ALA A 349 5.05 14.81 -19.93
N LEU A 350 6.18 15.25 -20.50
CA LEU A 350 7.39 15.59 -19.78
C LEU A 350 7.84 16.98 -20.22
N ASP A 351 7.91 17.91 -19.26
CA ASP A 351 8.41 19.25 -19.54
C ASP A 351 9.90 19.21 -19.93
N PRO A 352 10.33 20.08 -20.87
CA PRO A 352 11.72 20.17 -21.28
C PRO A 352 12.62 20.47 -20.08
N GLY A 353 13.82 19.87 -20.09
CA GLY A 353 14.83 20.16 -19.07
C GLY A 353 15.31 21.60 -19.17
N TYR A 354 15.52 22.24 -18.03
CA TYR A 354 16.13 23.56 -17.93
C TYR A 354 17.11 23.59 -16.75
N THR A 355 18.14 24.42 -16.84
CA THR A 355 19.07 24.66 -15.75
C THR A 355 18.57 25.84 -14.89
N TYR A 356 18.83 25.77 -13.58
CA TYR A 356 18.22 26.63 -12.57
C TYR A 356 18.29 28.14 -12.89
N ALA A 357 17.12 28.81 -12.88
CA ALA A 357 16.98 30.26 -13.01
C ALA A 357 16.37 30.94 -11.75
N GLY A 358 16.32 30.25 -10.60
CA GLY A 358 15.78 30.80 -9.35
C GLY A 358 14.42 30.25 -8.94
N GLN A 359 13.53 29.91 -9.88
CA GLN A 359 12.17 29.36 -9.65
C GLN A 359 11.69 28.53 -10.86
N GLY A 360 10.90 27.47 -10.61
CA GLY A 360 10.22 26.67 -11.64
C GLY A 360 9.99 25.22 -11.21
N GLU A 361 9.03 24.54 -11.85
CA GLU A 361 8.78 23.10 -11.76
C GLU A 361 9.13 22.46 -13.10
N ARG A 362 9.67 21.25 -13.09
CA ARG A 362 9.78 20.41 -14.29
C ARG A 362 8.81 19.26 -14.13
N ARG A 363 7.64 19.34 -14.78
CA ARG A 363 6.56 18.40 -14.52
C ARG A 363 6.71 17.15 -15.36
N TYR A 364 6.48 16.02 -14.73
CA TYR A 364 6.16 14.78 -15.41
C TYR A 364 4.74 14.38 -15.02
N ARG A 365 3.91 14.20 -16.04
CA ARG A 365 2.49 13.86 -15.92
C ARG A 365 2.21 12.62 -16.72
N VAL A 366 1.53 11.66 -16.11
CA VAL A 366 1.05 10.47 -16.82
C VAL A 366 -0.30 10.04 -16.32
N SER A 367 -1.14 9.60 -17.25
CA SER A 367 -2.45 9.00 -16.98
C SER A 367 -2.76 7.87 -17.94
N TYR A 368 -3.55 6.93 -17.44
CA TYR A 368 -4.10 5.81 -18.16
C TYR A 368 -5.61 5.86 -18.07
N ARG A 369 -6.29 5.73 -19.22
CA ARG A 369 -7.76 5.70 -19.31
C ARG A 369 -8.23 4.46 -20.05
N ARG A 370 -9.23 3.77 -19.52
CA ARG A 370 -9.91 2.67 -20.20
C ARG A 370 -11.41 2.78 -19.94
N GLY A 371 -12.17 3.14 -20.97
CA GLY A 371 -13.58 3.51 -20.80
C GLY A 371 -13.72 4.82 -20.02
N GLU A 372 -14.57 4.81 -19.01
CA GLU A 372 -14.80 5.93 -18.07
C GLU A 372 -13.75 5.97 -16.94
N ASP A 373 -13.02 4.89 -16.76
CA ASP A 373 -12.06 4.77 -15.67
C ASP A 373 -10.72 5.43 -16.03
N GLU A 374 -10.26 6.35 -15.18
CA GLU A 374 -8.97 7.05 -15.32
C GLU A 374 -8.12 6.89 -14.06
N LEU A 375 -6.80 6.82 -14.24
CA LEU A 375 -5.82 6.88 -13.16
C LEU A 375 -4.66 7.75 -13.61
N GLY A 376 -4.24 8.71 -12.78
CA GLY A 376 -3.11 9.57 -13.12
C GLY A 376 -2.33 10.14 -11.95
N ILE A 377 -1.10 10.54 -12.25
CA ILE A 377 -0.14 11.13 -11.32
C ILE A 377 0.69 12.22 -12.00
N GLU A 378 1.02 13.25 -11.24
CA GLU A 378 1.86 14.37 -11.67
C GLU A 378 2.85 14.72 -10.56
N ILE A 379 4.12 14.87 -10.93
CA ILE A 379 5.22 15.18 -10.02
C ILE A 379 6.09 16.30 -10.56
N ASP A 380 6.71 17.06 -9.65
CA ASP A 380 7.81 17.97 -9.96
C ASP A 380 9.13 17.22 -9.84
N LEU A 381 9.84 17.08 -10.96
CA LEU A 381 11.16 16.45 -11.03
C LEU A 381 12.26 17.33 -10.41
N MET A 382 12.06 18.64 -10.27
CA MET A 382 13.06 19.52 -9.68
C MET A 382 13.19 19.28 -8.18
N GLN A 383 12.07 19.35 -7.46
CA GLN A 383 12.03 19.17 -6.01
C GLN A 383 11.69 17.74 -5.58
N TRP A 384 11.35 16.86 -6.53
CA TRP A 384 10.82 15.53 -6.28
C TRP A 384 9.58 15.55 -5.36
N ARG A 385 8.63 16.41 -5.73
CA ARG A 385 7.41 16.65 -4.98
C ARG A 385 6.20 16.11 -5.74
N LEU A 386 5.27 15.51 -5.01
CA LEU A 386 3.98 15.16 -5.57
C LEU A 386 3.17 16.43 -5.85
N LEU A 387 2.72 16.62 -7.09
CA LEU A 387 1.83 17.73 -7.43
C LEU A 387 0.39 17.30 -7.39
N ARG A 388 0.08 16.12 -7.95
CA ARG A 388 -1.29 15.61 -8.05
C ARG A 388 -1.36 14.09 -8.16
N ARG A 389 -2.44 13.51 -7.66
CA ARG A 389 -2.90 12.15 -7.95
C ARG A 389 -4.40 12.19 -8.19
N TRP A 390 -4.91 11.50 -9.20
CA TRP A 390 -6.34 11.55 -9.51
C TRP A 390 -6.86 10.22 -10.05
N ARG A 391 -8.19 10.13 -10.03
CA ARG A 391 -9.01 9.09 -10.64
C ARG A 391 -10.12 9.76 -11.48
N GLU A 392 -10.99 8.95 -12.07
CA GLU A 392 -12.18 9.42 -12.78
C GLU A 392 -13.02 10.42 -11.97
N ALA A 393 -13.15 10.20 -10.66
CA ALA A 393 -13.88 11.09 -9.75
C ALA A 393 -13.14 12.39 -9.39
N GLY A 394 -11.92 12.60 -9.90
CA GLY A 394 -11.09 13.78 -9.63
C GLY A 394 -9.90 13.50 -8.72
N GLU A 395 -9.42 14.56 -8.06
CA GLU A 395 -8.20 14.51 -7.26
C GLU A 395 -8.36 13.69 -5.98
N LEU A 396 -7.36 12.87 -5.67
CA LEU A 396 -7.38 12.01 -4.50
C LEU A 396 -6.97 12.77 -3.24
N GLY A 397 -7.85 12.74 -2.26
CA GLY A 397 -7.58 13.27 -0.92
C GLY A 397 -6.70 12.37 -0.06
N TRP A 398 -6.67 12.72 1.23
CA TRP A 398 -5.91 12.03 2.29
C TRP A 398 -6.87 11.54 3.39
N PRO A 399 -7.75 10.57 3.10
CA PRO A 399 -8.69 10.08 4.10
C PRO A 399 -7.93 9.35 5.21
N PRO A 400 -8.32 9.52 6.50
CA PRO A 400 -7.75 8.71 7.56
C PRO A 400 -8.07 7.22 7.39
N LEU A 401 -9.31 6.92 7.00
CA LEU A 401 -9.75 5.61 6.54
C LEU A 401 -10.93 5.78 5.58
N ALA A 402 -10.86 5.11 4.44
CA ALA A 402 -11.95 5.00 3.49
C ALA A 402 -11.98 3.59 2.88
N ALA A 403 -13.07 2.88 3.15
CA ALA A 403 -13.47 1.62 2.54
C ALA A 403 -15.00 1.66 2.31
N PRO A 404 -15.59 0.75 1.50
CA PRO A 404 -17.03 0.74 1.25
C PRO A 404 -17.89 0.60 2.52
N PHE A 405 -17.36 -0.08 3.53
CA PHE A 405 -18.06 -0.41 4.78
C PHE A 405 -17.35 0.12 6.04
N ALA A 406 -16.30 0.94 5.87
CA ALA A 406 -15.61 1.57 7.00
C ALA A 406 -15.05 2.96 6.64
N ARG A 407 -15.22 3.95 7.51
CA ARG A 407 -14.72 5.31 7.31
C ARG A 407 -14.30 5.95 8.62
N GLN A 408 -13.26 6.79 8.56
CA GLN A 408 -12.88 7.69 9.66
C GLN A 408 -12.88 9.13 9.16
N ALA A 409 -13.39 10.04 9.98
CA ALA A 409 -13.35 11.47 9.71
C ALA A 409 -12.96 12.27 10.96
N ARG A 410 -12.55 13.51 10.75
CA ARG A 410 -12.23 14.44 11.84
C ARG A 410 -13.47 14.88 12.62
N ARG A 411 -14.64 14.85 11.99
CA ARG A 411 -15.96 15.23 12.52
C ARG A 411 -17.04 14.40 11.83
N GLY A 412 -18.19 14.27 12.47
CA GLY A 412 -19.38 13.68 11.89
C GLY A 412 -20.23 14.69 11.10
N PRO A 413 -21.37 14.24 10.54
CA PRO A 413 -21.84 12.85 10.60
C PRO A 413 -21.06 11.90 9.67
N LEU A 414 -20.98 10.63 10.04
CA LEU A 414 -20.56 9.53 9.17
C LEU A 414 -21.76 8.65 8.86
N HIS A 415 -21.98 8.32 7.59
CA HIS A 415 -23.05 7.43 7.14
C HIS A 415 -22.49 6.24 6.37
N ILE A 416 -22.76 5.02 6.84
CA ILE A 416 -22.34 3.76 6.20
C ILE A 416 -23.35 2.67 6.51
N GLY A 417 -23.79 1.91 5.50
CA GLY A 417 -24.58 0.69 5.72
C GLY A 417 -25.88 0.91 6.50
N GLY A 418 -26.55 2.05 6.33
CA GLY A 418 -27.76 2.39 7.09
C GLY A 418 -27.51 2.85 8.53
N ALA A 419 -26.26 2.88 8.99
CA ALA A 419 -25.89 3.48 10.27
C ALA A 419 -25.36 4.91 10.11
N THR A 420 -25.61 5.72 11.14
CA THR A 420 -25.14 7.10 11.25
C THR A 420 -24.42 7.29 12.58
N LEU A 421 -23.19 7.81 12.53
CA LEU A 421 -22.41 8.18 13.71
C LEU A 421 -22.19 9.70 13.74
N GLU A 422 -22.60 10.30 14.85
CA GLU A 422 -22.45 11.72 15.15
C GLU A 422 -21.70 11.93 16.46
N ALA A 423 -20.87 12.96 16.50
CA ALA A 423 -20.28 13.45 17.73
C ALA A 423 -19.99 14.96 17.62
N ASP A 424 -20.12 15.66 18.75
CA ASP A 424 -19.80 17.09 18.87
C ASP A 424 -18.29 17.36 18.77
N HIS A 425 -17.47 16.40 19.20
CA HIS A 425 -16.01 16.38 19.04
C HIS A 425 -15.57 15.19 18.17
N GLY A 426 -14.28 15.16 17.79
CA GLY A 426 -13.73 14.08 16.98
C GLY A 426 -12.25 13.78 17.25
N PRO A 427 -11.65 12.85 16.50
CA PRO A 427 -12.23 12.16 15.35
C PRO A 427 -13.13 10.98 15.72
N ILE A 428 -13.96 10.58 14.76
CA ILE A 428 -14.84 9.42 14.83
C ILE A 428 -14.59 8.47 13.65
N TRP A 429 -14.89 7.20 13.85
CA TRP A 429 -14.90 6.19 12.80
C TRP A 429 -16.10 5.26 12.93
N LEU A 430 -16.59 4.77 11.79
CA LEU A 430 -17.72 3.87 11.69
C LEU A 430 -17.34 2.70 10.78
N ALA A 431 -17.65 1.48 11.18
CA ALA A 431 -17.66 0.29 10.35
C ALA A 431 -19.07 -0.34 10.42
N ALA A 432 -19.64 -0.70 9.27
CA ALA A 432 -20.99 -1.26 9.20
C ALA A 432 -21.06 -2.36 8.14
N LEU A 433 -21.45 -3.56 8.57
CA LEU A 433 -21.70 -4.74 7.73
C LEU A 433 -23.13 -5.22 7.98
N PRO A 434 -24.13 -4.66 7.28
CA PRO A 434 -25.54 -4.96 7.53
C PRO A 434 -25.89 -6.43 7.33
N ASP A 435 -25.26 -7.11 6.36
CA ASP A 435 -25.50 -8.53 6.07
C ASP A 435 -25.08 -9.45 7.23
N ALA A 436 -24.17 -8.99 8.09
CA ALA A 436 -23.73 -9.68 9.30
C ALA A 436 -24.26 -9.03 10.58
N ASP A 437 -25.21 -8.11 10.44
CA ASP A 437 -25.82 -7.33 11.50
C ASP A 437 -24.83 -6.71 12.50
N LEU A 438 -23.72 -6.18 11.99
CA LEU A 438 -22.61 -5.65 12.78
C LEU A 438 -22.37 -4.17 12.47
N TYR A 439 -22.50 -3.33 13.50
CA TYR A 439 -22.21 -1.90 13.45
C TYR A 439 -21.25 -1.53 14.57
N VAL A 440 -20.11 -0.94 14.22
CA VAL A 440 -19.07 -0.56 15.18
C VAL A 440 -18.72 0.91 14.98
N ALA A 441 -18.92 1.71 16.02
CA ALA A 441 -18.53 3.11 16.06
C ALA A 441 -17.41 3.32 17.07
N GLY A 442 -16.43 4.14 16.73
CA GLY A 442 -15.41 4.56 17.69
C GLY A 442 -15.23 6.05 17.72
N TYR A 443 -14.96 6.54 18.93
CA TYR A 443 -14.57 7.91 19.22
C TYR A 443 -13.13 7.90 19.74
N LEU A 444 -12.27 8.73 19.15
CA LEU A 444 -10.84 8.82 19.49
C LEU A 444 -10.41 10.22 19.90
N GLY A 445 -11.36 11.11 20.18
CA GLY A 445 -11.05 12.48 20.61
C GLY A 445 -10.31 12.53 21.95
N LEU A 446 -9.64 13.65 22.19
CA LEU A 446 -8.90 13.88 23.44
C LEU A 446 -9.79 14.40 24.56
N GLU A 447 -10.90 15.05 24.19
CA GLU A 447 -11.95 15.59 25.07
C GLU A 447 -13.08 14.57 25.20
N THR A 448 -13.97 14.73 26.18
CA THR A 448 -15.22 13.97 26.22
C THR A 448 -16.18 14.50 25.16
N ALA A 449 -17.09 13.65 24.67
CA ALA A 449 -18.03 13.99 23.61
C ALA A 449 -19.45 13.49 23.91
N GLN A 450 -20.44 14.15 23.31
CA GLN A 450 -21.72 13.53 23.05
C GLN A 450 -21.59 12.68 21.79
N VAL A 451 -21.90 11.39 21.89
CA VAL A 451 -21.77 10.44 20.77
C VAL A 451 -23.10 9.76 20.54
N THR A 452 -23.59 9.84 19.30
CA THR A 452 -24.86 9.22 18.90
C THR A 452 -24.59 8.24 17.76
N LEU A 453 -24.89 6.96 18.00
CA LEU A 453 -24.90 5.93 16.96
C LEU A 453 -26.36 5.57 16.67
N THR A 454 -26.81 5.84 15.45
CA THR A 454 -28.10 5.36 14.95
C THR A 454 -27.88 4.19 14.01
N THR A 455 -28.60 3.10 14.24
CA THR A 455 -28.57 1.86 13.43
C THR A 455 -30.01 1.46 13.08
N PRO A 456 -30.22 0.44 12.22
CA PRO A 456 -31.56 -0.12 12.01
C PRO A 456 -32.25 -0.65 13.27
N HIS A 457 -31.50 -0.97 14.32
CA HIS A 457 -32.04 -1.47 15.60
C HIS A 457 -32.45 -0.37 16.58
N GLY A 458 -32.11 0.88 16.29
CA GLY A 458 -32.37 2.02 17.15
C GLY A 458 -31.18 2.94 17.31
N THR A 459 -31.29 3.85 18.27
CA THR A 459 -30.29 4.88 18.55
C THR A 459 -29.71 4.66 19.93
N THR A 460 -28.38 4.72 20.03
CA THR A 460 -27.63 4.76 21.29
C THR A 460 -27.07 6.16 21.45
N HIS A 461 -27.48 6.86 22.51
CA HIS A 461 -26.98 8.20 22.82
C HIS A 461 -26.13 8.17 24.10
N LEU A 462 -24.86 8.55 23.99
CA LEU A 462 -23.92 8.61 25.12
C LEU A 462 -23.49 10.05 25.39
N THR A 463 -23.57 10.45 26.65
CA THR A 463 -23.11 11.77 27.11
C THR A 463 -21.78 11.68 27.84
N GLY A 464 -20.88 12.63 27.58
CA GLY A 464 -19.58 12.70 28.24
C GLY A 464 -18.68 11.49 27.97
N MET A 465 -18.82 10.86 26.79
CA MET A 465 -18.06 9.67 26.40
C MET A 465 -16.58 10.04 26.20
N GLU A 466 -15.68 9.32 26.86
CA GLU A 466 -14.24 9.35 26.57
C GLU A 466 -13.92 8.51 25.32
N ALA A 467 -12.65 8.51 24.88
CA ALA A 467 -12.24 7.67 23.76
C ALA A 467 -12.59 6.19 24.00
N GLY A 468 -13.33 5.58 23.07
CA GLY A 468 -13.90 4.25 23.23
C GLY A 468 -14.70 3.79 22.01
N VAL A 469 -15.42 2.68 22.16
CA VAL A 469 -16.11 1.99 21.06
C VAL A 469 -17.53 1.61 21.47
N ILE A 470 -18.48 1.75 20.55
CA ILE A 470 -19.85 1.24 20.63
C ILE A 470 -19.96 0.13 19.58
N VAL A 471 -20.40 -1.06 20.01
CA VAL A 471 -20.64 -2.20 19.13
C VAL A 471 -22.12 -2.57 19.23
N VAL A 472 -22.80 -2.60 18.10
CA VAL A 472 -24.13 -3.16 17.94
C VAL A 472 -24.00 -4.42 17.08
N GLN A 473 -24.32 -5.57 17.65
CA GLN A 473 -24.27 -6.85 16.97
C GLN A 473 -25.54 -7.65 17.28
N ASP A 474 -26.24 -8.12 16.26
CA ASP A 474 -27.50 -8.89 16.43
C ASP A 474 -28.52 -8.13 17.31
N GLY A 475 -28.58 -6.80 17.15
CA GLY A 475 -29.38 -5.88 17.97
C GLY A 475 -28.88 -5.63 19.41
N ALA A 476 -27.87 -6.38 19.89
CA ALA A 476 -27.28 -6.17 21.21
C ALA A 476 -26.25 -5.03 21.19
N VAL A 477 -26.40 -4.08 22.10
CA VAL A 477 -25.48 -2.94 22.25
C VAL A 477 -24.47 -3.25 23.34
N SER A 478 -23.20 -2.97 23.07
CA SER A 478 -22.11 -2.97 24.06
C SER A 478 -21.23 -1.74 23.90
N VAL A 479 -20.85 -1.15 25.02
CA VAL A 479 -20.05 0.09 25.07
C VAL A 479 -18.76 -0.19 25.83
N GLU A 480 -17.62 0.07 25.20
CA GLU A 480 -16.29 0.00 25.78
C GLU A 480 -15.70 1.42 25.89
N ALA A 481 -16.19 2.18 26.87
CA ALA A 481 -15.75 3.53 27.20
C ALA A 481 -16.21 3.94 28.61
N PRO A 482 -15.51 4.85 29.30
CA PRO A 482 -16.11 5.72 30.31
C PRO A 482 -17.10 6.70 29.68
N TYR A 483 -18.27 6.86 30.29
CA TYR A 483 -19.30 7.83 29.92
C TYR A 483 -20.12 8.26 31.15
N ALA A 484 -20.83 9.39 31.05
CA ALA A 484 -21.57 9.99 32.18
C ALA A 484 -23.04 9.51 32.25
N GLY A 485 -23.64 9.17 31.11
CA GLY A 485 -25.00 8.67 31.01
C GLY A 485 -25.29 8.10 29.62
N GLU A 486 -26.29 7.21 29.56
CA GLU A 486 -26.75 6.50 28.37
C GLU A 486 -28.28 6.63 28.29
N GLU A 487 -28.77 7.07 27.13
CA GLU A 487 -30.20 7.23 26.81
C GLU A 487 -30.60 6.39 25.59
#